data_AF-A0AAJ1PT52-F1
#
_entry.id   AF-A0AAJ1PT52-F1
#
_cell.length_a   1.000
_cell.length_b   1.000
_cell.length_c   1.000
_cell.angle_alpha   90.00
_cell.angle_beta   90.00
_cell.angle_gamma   90.00
#
_symmetry.space_group_name_H-M   'P 1'
#
loop_
_entity.id
_entity.type
_entity.pdbx_description
1 polymer ?
#
loop_
_entity_poly.entity_id
_entity_poly.type
_entity_poly.pdbx_seq_one_letter_code
_entity_poly.pdbx_strand_id
1 'polypeptide(L)'
;MKLKKWLTATSILSILPLTAISCIKVNKEKIDKLNDIINLQDEKLATKETEINQLKKALEAINKEKEVISQKINSASNIATNLWNSFSANKDVTTKQAYENAKRIFDIMLKQEGIDTKLVDTTKEKVTLRAENDKFIPVVFMDLDDTVLNNFKVQNYFALNTGFDFNTFEEYIKDASSDEVLGSIEFIKYVWSKGGIVMFNSNRLQKTSVDGSRRNLIKLGLEEKYAPDWVFWMKGVDLNSPMPWKNTSGGNNKEERMNAVNTNEWEIDGVKAKFRTIMRIGDDINDFNDNFTKNNNAQSIKAEVKDKPFGKLFGNSNLENKSIYFNPTTKSWETKNWSESYIFISGNASYGGWIKQLGFKNHAYSAQEGFDKLNEYLWVPKAKNKI
;
A
#
# COMPACT_ATOMS: atom_id res chain seq x y z
N MET A 1 -21.14 27.52 8.75
CA MET A 1 -22.55 27.92 9.00
C MET A 1 -22.56 28.83 10.22
N LYS A 2 -23.22 29.99 10.11
CA LYS A 2 -23.19 31.14 11.02
C LYS A 2 -23.76 30.82 12.41
N LEU A 3 -23.15 31.35 13.47
CA LEU A 3 -23.83 31.77 14.72
C LEU A 3 -22.91 32.80 15.45
N LYS A 4 -23.11 34.11 15.23
CA LYS A 4 -23.79 35.08 16.13
C LYS A 4 -23.11 35.22 17.51
N LYS A 5 -22.30 36.27 17.74
CA LYS A 5 -22.69 37.60 18.28
C LYS A 5 -23.33 37.54 19.67
N TRP A 6 -22.59 38.00 20.70
CA TRP A 6 -23.01 39.05 21.64
C TRP A 6 -21.83 39.42 22.57
N LEU A 7 -21.07 40.44 22.16
CA LEU A 7 -20.14 41.19 23.00
C LEU A 7 -20.47 42.65 22.72
N THR A 8 -21.41 43.19 23.50
CA THR A 8 -21.75 44.61 23.47
C THR A 8 -20.68 45.35 24.25
N ALA A 9 -19.72 45.91 23.52
CA ALA A 9 -18.97 47.06 23.96
C ALA A 9 -19.94 48.25 24.03
N THR A 10 -20.15 48.79 25.21
CA THR A 10 -20.68 50.15 25.40
C THR A 10 -19.62 50.94 26.16
N SER A 11 -18.72 51.52 25.38
CA SER A 11 -17.95 52.70 25.73
C SER A 11 -18.89 53.91 25.74
N ILE A 12 -19.22 54.43 26.91
CA ILE A 12 -19.67 55.82 27.08
C ILE A 12 -18.93 56.38 28.30
N LEU A 13 -17.72 56.90 28.06
CA LEU A 13 -17.12 57.91 28.95
C LEU A 13 -17.50 59.27 28.37
N SER A 14 -18.67 59.78 28.77
CA SER A 14 -19.01 61.19 28.62
C SER A 14 -18.54 61.94 29.86
N ILE A 15 -17.52 62.76 29.69
CA ILE A 15 -17.07 63.76 30.67
C ILE A 15 -18.17 64.83 30.75
N LEU A 16 -18.73 65.07 31.93
CA LEU A 16 -19.38 66.33 32.30
C LEU A 16 -19.04 66.69 33.76
N PRO A 17 -19.01 68.00 34.08
CA PRO A 17 -18.28 68.55 35.22
C PRO A 17 -19.06 68.51 36.53
N LEU A 18 -18.31 68.59 37.63
CA LEU A 18 -18.80 68.83 38.98
C LEU A 18 -19.71 70.07 39.02
N THR A 19 -20.94 69.91 39.53
CA THR A 19 -21.52 70.74 40.59
C THR A 19 -22.80 70.10 41.13
N ALA A 20 -23.06 70.33 42.43
CA ALA A 20 -24.23 69.91 43.23
C ALA A 20 -24.10 68.55 43.95
N ILE A 21 -23.35 68.58 45.06
CA ILE A 21 -23.58 67.67 46.19
C ILE A 21 -24.91 68.05 46.82
N SER A 22 -25.89 67.17 46.71
CA SER A 22 -27.09 67.14 47.56
C SER A 22 -27.22 65.71 48.09
N CYS A 23 -27.24 65.61 49.42
CA CYS A 23 -27.12 64.41 50.23
C CYS A 23 -28.01 63.24 49.79
N ILE A 24 -27.48 62.31 49.01
CA ILE A 24 -27.83 60.91 49.21
C ILE A 24 -27.02 60.49 50.43
N LYS A 25 -27.68 60.31 51.57
CA LYS A 25 -27.12 59.55 52.70
C LYS A 25 -26.94 58.12 52.20
N VAL A 26 -25.84 57.91 51.50
CA VAL A 26 -25.44 56.59 51.02
C VAL A 26 -25.29 55.76 52.28
N ASN A 27 -26.21 54.82 52.46
CA ASN A 27 -26.22 53.98 53.63
C ASN A 27 -24.97 53.11 53.56
N LYS A 28 -23.93 53.49 54.31
CA LYS A 28 -22.63 52.82 54.36
C LYS A 28 -22.81 51.31 54.60
N GLU A 29 -23.78 50.94 55.41
CA GLU A 29 -24.16 49.55 55.68
C GLU A 29 -24.67 48.79 54.43
N LYS A 30 -25.35 49.47 53.50
CA LYS A 30 -25.77 48.87 52.21
C LYS A 30 -24.60 48.72 51.24
N ILE A 31 -23.64 49.64 51.25
CA ILE A 31 -22.41 49.53 50.44
C ILE A 31 -21.54 48.39 50.97
N ASP A 32 -21.35 48.31 52.29
CA ASP A 32 -20.54 47.26 52.90
C ASP A 32 -21.15 45.88 52.62
N LYS A 33 -22.48 45.71 52.77
CA LYS A 33 -23.17 44.48 52.38
C LYS A 33 -23.06 44.13 50.90
N LEU A 34 -23.03 45.13 50.00
CA LEU A 34 -22.86 44.91 48.57
C LEU A 34 -21.43 44.47 48.23
N ASN A 35 -20.43 45.07 48.87
CA ASN A 35 -19.03 44.68 48.73
C ASN A 35 -18.79 43.26 49.25
N ASP A 36 -19.40 42.87 50.36
CA ASP A 36 -19.33 41.50 50.87
C ASP A 36 -19.93 40.48 49.87
N ILE A 37 -21.05 40.82 49.23
CA ILE A 37 -21.66 39.97 48.18
C ILE A 37 -20.76 39.86 46.96
N ILE A 38 -20.14 40.95 46.52
CA ILE A 38 -19.21 40.97 45.38
C ILE A 38 -17.98 40.11 45.69
N ASN A 39 -17.35 40.30 46.86
CA ASN A 39 -16.20 39.51 47.28
C ASN A 39 -16.53 38.00 47.35
N LEU A 40 -17.70 37.64 47.90
CA LEU A 40 -18.17 36.25 47.91
C LEU A 40 -18.44 35.68 46.52
N GLN A 41 -18.86 36.51 45.56
CA GLN A 41 -19.05 36.08 44.17
C GLN A 41 -17.71 35.91 43.44
N ASP A 42 -16.75 36.81 43.68
CA ASP A 42 -15.40 36.75 43.12
C ASP A 42 -14.64 35.53 43.64
N GLU A 43 -14.74 35.22 44.94
CA GLU A 43 -14.16 33.99 45.52
C GLU A 43 -14.77 32.72 44.90
N LYS A 44 -16.10 32.70 44.71
CA LYS A 44 -16.79 31.59 44.03
C LYS A 44 -16.38 31.48 42.56
N LEU A 45 -16.15 32.59 41.88
CA LEU A 45 -15.69 32.62 40.49
C LEU A 45 -14.25 32.10 40.39
N ALA A 46 -13.35 32.56 41.25
CA ALA A 46 -11.95 32.10 41.32
C ALA A 46 -11.86 30.60 41.64
N THR A 47 -12.73 30.10 42.52
CA THR A 47 -12.84 28.67 42.83
C THR A 47 -13.25 27.87 41.58
N LYS A 48 -14.29 28.33 40.85
CA LYS A 48 -14.74 27.70 39.61
C LYS A 48 -13.68 27.74 38.50
N GLU A 49 -12.94 28.84 38.38
CA GLU A 49 -11.82 28.93 37.43
C GLU A 49 -10.71 27.92 37.75
N THR A 50 -10.42 27.72 39.03
CA THR A 50 -9.47 26.71 39.49
C THR A 50 -9.95 25.30 39.14
N GLU A 51 -11.22 24.98 39.39
CA GLU A 51 -11.83 23.70 39.01
C GLU A 51 -11.78 23.47 37.48
N ILE A 52 -12.13 24.49 36.68
CA ILE A 52 -12.07 24.41 35.21
C ILE A 52 -10.64 24.12 34.74
N ASN A 53 -9.63 24.76 35.33
CA ASN A 53 -8.23 24.55 34.97
C ASN A 53 -7.74 23.15 35.36
N GLN A 54 -8.18 22.60 36.50
CA GLN A 54 -7.90 21.22 36.87
C GLN A 54 -8.55 20.23 35.90
N LEU A 55 -9.81 20.46 35.51
CA LEU A 55 -10.52 19.62 34.54
C LEU A 55 -9.85 19.66 33.16
N LYS A 56 -9.35 20.81 32.71
CA LYS A 56 -8.58 20.92 31.45
C LYS A 56 -7.30 20.09 31.48
N LYS A 57 -6.51 20.16 32.56
CA LYS A 57 -5.29 19.34 32.73
C LYS A 57 -5.62 17.85 32.75
N ALA A 58 -6.69 17.46 33.44
CA ALA A 58 -7.15 16.07 33.45
C ALA A 58 -7.57 15.61 32.05
N LEU A 59 -8.29 16.44 31.28
CA LEU A 59 -8.69 16.14 29.91
C LEU A 59 -7.47 16.00 28.98
N GLU A 60 -6.45 16.85 29.11
CA GLU A 60 -5.19 16.73 28.35
C GLU A 60 -4.46 15.42 28.67
N ALA A 61 -4.37 15.04 29.96
CA ALA A 61 -3.76 13.77 30.37
C ALA A 61 -4.53 12.56 29.80
N ILE A 62 -5.87 12.57 29.89
CA ILE A 62 -6.74 11.53 29.33
C ILE A 62 -6.57 11.44 27.80
N ASN A 63 -6.48 12.57 27.10
CA ASN A 63 -6.27 12.58 25.65
C ASN A 63 -4.91 11.98 25.27
N LYS A 64 -3.85 12.29 26.01
CA LYS A 64 -2.52 11.69 25.82
C LYS A 64 -2.53 10.19 26.07
N GLU A 65 -3.20 9.75 27.13
CA GLU A 65 -3.35 8.32 27.44
C GLU A 65 -4.18 7.59 26.37
N LYS A 66 -5.27 8.21 25.90
CA LYS A 66 -6.09 7.71 24.78
C LYS A 66 -5.26 7.56 23.50
N GLU A 67 -4.38 8.51 23.19
CA GLU A 67 -3.49 8.44 22.03
C GLU A 67 -2.52 7.27 22.16
N VAL A 68 -1.88 7.09 23.33
CA VAL A 68 -1.00 5.94 23.61
C VAL A 68 -1.76 4.61 23.52
N ILE A 69 -2.97 4.52 24.07
CA ILE A 69 -3.81 3.32 23.97
C ILE A 69 -4.21 3.04 22.52
N SER A 70 -4.58 4.08 21.76
CA SER A 70 -4.95 3.95 20.34
C SER A 70 -3.76 3.47 19.51
N GLN A 71 -2.56 4.01 19.77
CA GLN A 71 -1.31 3.54 19.18
C GLN A 71 -1.06 2.07 19.52
N LYS A 72 -1.16 1.68 20.80
CA LYS A 72 -1.01 0.27 21.23
C LYS A 72 -2.01 -0.67 20.57
N ILE A 73 -3.27 -0.27 20.41
CA ILE A 73 -4.31 -1.07 19.74
C ILE A 73 -4.00 -1.22 18.25
N ASN A 74 -3.64 -0.12 17.57
CA ASN A 74 -3.26 -0.15 16.16
C ASN A 74 -2.00 -1.02 15.94
N SER A 75 -1.01 -0.89 16.82
CA SER A 75 0.16 -1.76 16.85
C SER A 75 -0.25 -3.23 17.04
N ALA A 76 -1.17 -3.55 17.96
CA ALA A 76 -1.63 -4.92 18.19
C ALA A 76 -2.27 -5.58 16.95
N SER A 77 -3.09 -4.83 16.19
CA SER A 77 -3.68 -5.33 14.93
C SER A 77 -2.61 -5.57 13.86
N ASN A 78 -1.64 -4.67 13.75
CA ASN A 78 -0.53 -4.80 12.80
C ASN A 78 0.40 -5.95 13.19
N ILE A 79 0.68 -6.14 14.49
CA ILE A 79 1.47 -7.26 15.00
C ILE A 79 0.86 -8.58 14.56
N ALA A 80 -0.46 -8.75 14.72
CA ALA A 80 -1.10 -10.01 14.37
C ALA A 80 -1.00 -10.33 12.88
N THR A 81 -1.22 -9.32 12.04
CA THR A 81 -1.09 -9.44 10.59
C THR A 81 0.35 -9.73 10.17
N ASN A 82 1.31 -9.03 10.76
CA ASN A 82 2.73 -9.17 10.48
C ASN A 82 3.28 -10.51 10.96
N LEU A 83 2.84 -11.01 12.12
CA LEU A 83 3.23 -12.33 12.62
C LEU A 83 2.78 -13.43 11.68
N TRP A 84 1.51 -13.37 11.26
CA TRP A 84 1.00 -14.32 10.28
C TRP A 84 1.83 -14.24 8.99
N ASN A 85 2.06 -13.04 8.49
CA ASN A 85 2.79 -12.87 7.25
C ASN A 85 4.29 -13.22 7.31
N SER A 86 4.90 -13.14 8.49
CA SER A 86 6.32 -13.42 8.69
C SER A 86 6.59 -14.90 8.92
N PHE A 87 5.67 -15.62 9.59
CA PHE A 87 5.97 -16.94 10.14
C PHE A 87 4.95 -18.04 9.83
N SER A 88 3.81 -17.70 9.23
CA SER A 88 2.75 -18.70 9.01
C SER A 88 3.10 -19.64 7.85
N ALA A 89 3.29 -20.92 8.16
CA ALA A 89 3.42 -21.95 7.12
C ALA A 89 2.17 -22.03 6.23
N ASN A 90 0.98 -21.65 6.74
CA ASN A 90 -0.24 -21.60 5.92
C ASN A 90 -0.10 -20.55 4.82
N LYS A 91 0.48 -19.39 5.11
CA LYS A 91 0.78 -18.38 4.09
C LYS A 91 1.63 -19.01 3.00
N ASP A 92 2.79 -19.55 3.37
CA ASP A 92 3.76 -20.11 2.44
C ASP A 92 3.16 -21.20 1.56
N VAL A 93 2.38 -22.12 2.13
CA VAL A 93 1.72 -23.18 1.37
C VAL A 93 0.64 -22.61 0.44
N THR A 94 -0.17 -21.64 0.87
CA THR A 94 -1.18 -21.03 0.01
C THR A 94 -0.56 -20.23 -1.14
N THR A 95 0.54 -19.52 -0.89
CA THR A 95 1.28 -18.79 -1.92
C THR A 95 1.94 -19.76 -2.91
N LYS A 96 2.56 -20.83 -2.42
CA LYS A 96 3.11 -21.89 -3.29
C LYS A 96 2.01 -22.51 -4.16
N GLN A 97 0.84 -22.80 -3.58
CA GLN A 97 -0.30 -23.33 -4.33
C GLN A 97 -0.79 -22.35 -5.42
N ALA A 98 -0.83 -21.05 -5.12
CA ALA A 98 -1.19 -20.03 -6.11
C ALA A 98 -0.20 -20.01 -7.29
N TYR A 99 1.11 -20.08 -7.03
CA TYR A 99 2.12 -20.14 -8.09
C TYR A 99 2.11 -21.45 -8.89
N GLU A 100 1.87 -22.59 -8.24
CA GLU A 100 1.70 -23.87 -8.94
C GLU A 100 0.46 -23.86 -9.86
N ASN A 101 -0.63 -23.25 -9.40
CA ASN A 101 -1.81 -23.06 -10.24
C ASN A 101 -1.53 -22.08 -11.39
N ALA A 102 -0.78 -21.01 -11.13
CA ALA A 102 -0.37 -20.05 -12.15
C ALA A 102 0.42 -20.71 -13.28
N LYS A 103 1.33 -21.65 -12.99
CA LYS A 103 2.06 -22.42 -14.03
C LYS A 103 1.10 -23.12 -15.00
N ARG A 104 0.09 -23.81 -14.45
CA ARG A 104 -0.91 -24.56 -15.24
C ARG A 104 -1.77 -23.64 -16.09
N ILE A 105 -2.22 -22.54 -15.50
CA ILE A 105 -3.03 -21.54 -16.20
C ILE A 105 -2.21 -20.86 -17.29
N PHE A 106 -0.95 -20.52 -17.02
CA PHE A 106 -0.06 -19.92 -18.00
C PHE A 106 0.07 -20.79 -19.25
N ASP A 107 0.28 -22.11 -19.10
CA ASP A 107 0.32 -23.05 -20.23
C ASP A 107 -0.98 -23.06 -21.06
N ILE A 108 -2.13 -22.81 -20.43
CA ILE A 108 -3.41 -22.68 -21.15
C ILE A 108 -3.45 -21.35 -21.90
N MET A 109 -3.06 -20.25 -21.24
CA MET A 109 -3.07 -18.91 -21.83
C MET A 109 -2.09 -18.76 -23.00
N LEU A 110 -1.06 -19.60 -23.10
CA LEU A 110 -0.16 -19.63 -24.26
C LEU A 110 -0.81 -20.15 -25.55
N LYS A 111 -1.96 -20.83 -25.47
CA LYS A 111 -2.63 -21.46 -26.63
C LYS A 111 -3.52 -20.51 -27.43
N GLN A 112 -3.53 -19.24 -27.06
CA GLN A 112 -4.37 -18.22 -27.67
C GLN A 112 -3.89 -17.84 -29.07
N GLU A 113 -4.83 -17.47 -29.94
CA GLU A 113 -4.50 -16.93 -31.25
C GLU A 113 -3.64 -15.66 -31.13
N GLY A 114 -2.65 -15.54 -32.02
CA GLY A 114 -1.74 -14.40 -32.04
C GLY A 114 -0.58 -14.47 -31.03
N ILE A 115 -0.62 -15.35 -30.04
CA ILE A 115 0.51 -15.56 -29.11
C ILE A 115 1.57 -16.45 -29.77
N ASP A 116 2.84 -16.05 -29.73
CA ASP A 116 3.97 -16.86 -30.21
C ASP A 116 5.15 -16.84 -29.23
N THR A 117 5.47 -18.00 -28.67
CA THR A 117 6.56 -18.20 -27.71
C THR A 117 7.93 -18.34 -28.35
N LYS A 118 8.01 -18.60 -29.67
CA LYS A 118 9.29 -18.74 -30.40
C LYS A 118 9.96 -17.40 -30.67
N LEU A 119 9.26 -16.30 -30.36
CA LEU A 119 9.76 -14.94 -30.45
C LEU A 119 10.69 -14.56 -29.29
N VAL A 120 10.81 -15.41 -28.27
CA VAL A 120 11.71 -15.22 -27.14
C VAL A 120 12.74 -16.36 -27.13
N ASP A 121 14.02 -16.00 -27.22
CA ASP A 121 15.12 -16.95 -27.13
C ASP A 121 15.91 -16.73 -25.84
N THR A 122 15.84 -17.70 -24.95
CA THR A 122 16.51 -17.71 -23.64
C THR A 122 17.75 -18.61 -23.63
N THR A 123 18.11 -19.24 -24.74
CA THR A 123 19.23 -20.20 -24.81
C THR A 123 20.61 -19.54 -24.78
N LYS A 124 20.67 -18.25 -25.11
CA LYS A 124 21.88 -17.44 -25.12
C LYS A 124 22.17 -16.83 -23.74
N GLU A 125 23.33 -16.20 -23.62
CA GLU A 125 23.74 -15.45 -22.42
C GLU A 125 22.80 -14.28 -22.10
N LYS A 126 22.26 -13.63 -23.13
CA LYS A 126 21.22 -12.61 -23.01
C LYS A 126 19.95 -13.10 -23.69
N VAL A 127 18.79 -12.74 -23.14
CA VAL A 127 17.51 -12.93 -23.83
C VAL A 127 17.54 -12.15 -25.14
N THR A 128 17.16 -12.81 -26.24
CA THR A 128 16.99 -12.13 -27.53
C THR A 128 15.55 -12.26 -28.00
N LEU A 129 14.99 -11.19 -28.55
CA LEU A 129 13.63 -11.16 -29.08
C LEU A 129 13.64 -11.29 -30.61
N ARG A 130 12.51 -11.69 -31.15
CA ARG A 130 12.15 -11.59 -32.57
C ARG A 130 10.80 -10.92 -32.68
N ALA A 131 10.51 -10.39 -33.87
CA ALA A 131 9.23 -9.80 -34.18
C ALA A 131 8.66 -10.45 -35.44
N GLU A 132 7.35 -10.63 -35.46
CA GLU A 132 6.60 -11.10 -36.62
C GLU A 132 5.30 -10.29 -36.69
N ASN A 133 4.82 -10.05 -37.92
CA ASN A 133 3.56 -9.33 -38.13
C ASN A 133 2.41 -10.12 -37.49
N ASP A 134 1.52 -9.39 -36.81
CA ASP A 134 0.32 -9.92 -36.17
C ASP A 134 0.54 -10.99 -35.08
N LYS A 135 1.78 -11.15 -34.62
CA LYS A 135 2.14 -12.00 -33.47
C LYS A 135 2.53 -11.15 -32.26
N PHE A 136 2.29 -11.72 -31.08
CA PHE A 136 2.54 -11.08 -29.80
C PHE A 136 3.33 -12.01 -28.90
N ILE A 137 4.30 -11.43 -28.21
CA ILE A 137 5.03 -12.10 -27.15
C ILE A 137 4.16 -12.14 -25.88
N PRO A 138 3.95 -13.31 -25.26
CA PRO A 138 3.15 -13.41 -24.05
C PRO A 138 3.88 -12.84 -22.84
N VAL A 139 3.21 -11.95 -22.11
CA VAL A 139 3.72 -11.29 -20.91
C VAL A 139 2.92 -11.73 -19.68
N VAL A 140 3.64 -11.98 -18.60
CA VAL A 140 3.10 -12.02 -17.25
C VAL A 140 3.53 -10.74 -16.52
N PHE A 141 2.57 -9.94 -16.10
CA PHE A 141 2.83 -8.80 -15.23
C PHE A 141 2.76 -9.24 -13.77
N MET A 142 3.80 -8.94 -13.00
CA MET A 142 3.86 -9.26 -11.59
C MET A 142 4.12 -7.97 -10.79
N ASP A 143 3.38 -7.75 -9.72
CA ASP A 143 3.86 -6.84 -8.69
C ASP A 143 5.16 -7.38 -8.05
N LEU A 144 5.94 -6.50 -7.39
CA LEU A 144 7.14 -6.90 -6.67
C LEU A 144 6.90 -7.09 -5.18
N ASP A 145 6.28 -6.12 -4.51
CA ASP A 145 6.31 -6.05 -3.05
C ASP A 145 5.26 -6.99 -2.48
N ASP A 146 5.67 -7.98 -1.66
CA ASP A 146 4.82 -9.05 -1.11
C ASP A 146 4.14 -9.96 -2.14
N THR A 147 4.38 -9.73 -3.43
CA THR A 147 4.09 -10.67 -4.53
C THR A 147 5.31 -11.51 -4.92
N VAL A 148 6.49 -10.90 -5.10
CA VAL A 148 7.76 -11.59 -5.42
C VAL A 148 8.77 -11.44 -4.28
N LEU A 149 8.89 -10.23 -3.74
CA LEU A 149 9.83 -9.84 -2.70
C LEU A 149 9.07 -9.68 -1.38
N ASN A 150 9.32 -10.57 -0.43
CA ASN A 150 8.73 -10.53 0.91
C ASN A 150 9.37 -9.38 1.70
N ASN A 151 8.59 -8.35 2.02
CA ASN A 151 9.06 -7.15 2.70
C ASN A 151 8.68 -7.10 4.17
N PHE A 152 8.20 -8.20 4.75
CA PHE A 152 7.74 -8.18 6.14
C PHE A 152 8.84 -7.85 7.15
N LYS A 153 10.13 -8.05 6.82
CA LYS A 153 11.25 -7.58 7.65
C LYS A 153 11.22 -6.07 7.92
N VAL A 154 10.99 -5.24 6.89
CA VAL A 154 10.90 -3.77 7.05
C VAL A 154 9.52 -3.34 7.55
N GLN A 155 8.46 -4.07 7.22
CA GLN A 155 7.13 -3.80 7.79
C GLN A 155 7.08 -4.08 9.29
N ASN A 156 7.79 -5.11 9.76
CA ASN A 156 8.00 -5.37 11.19
C ASN A 156 8.76 -4.22 11.82
N TYR A 157 9.78 -3.69 11.14
CA TYR A 157 10.52 -2.53 11.64
C TYR A 157 9.62 -1.32 11.85
N PHE A 158 8.77 -1.01 10.87
CA PHE A 158 7.78 0.04 11.04
C PHE A 158 6.84 -0.31 12.20
N ALA A 159 6.13 -1.45 12.17
CA ALA A 159 5.17 -1.83 13.21
C ALA A 159 5.71 -1.73 14.65
N LEU A 160 7.01 -2.01 14.86
CA LEU A 160 7.68 -1.97 16.16
C LEU A 160 8.24 -0.60 16.55
N ASN A 161 8.69 0.20 15.58
CA ASN A 161 9.52 1.39 15.88
C ASN A 161 8.92 2.71 15.39
N THR A 162 8.15 2.72 14.31
CA THR A 162 7.71 3.97 13.66
C THR A 162 6.57 3.76 12.64
N GLY A 163 6.00 4.83 12.09
CA GLY A 163 5.12 4.70 10.93
C GLY A 163 5.88 4.28 9.66
N PHE A 164 5.16 4.01 8.57
CA PHE A 164 5.81 3.88 7.26
C PHE A 164 6.62 5.16 6.95
N ASP A 165 7.89 4.98 6.59
CA ASP A 165 8.77 6.05 6.13
C ASP A 165 9.40 5.67 4.79
N PHE A 166 9.22 6.53 3.80
CA PHE A 166 9.64 6.25 2.43
C PHE A 166 11.16 6.17 2.29
N ASN A 167 11.90 7.05 2.98
CA ASN A 167 13.37 7.06 2.89
C ASN A 167 13.96 5.79 3.50
N THR A 168 13.44 5.36 4.64
CA THR A 168 13.81 4.09 5.28
C THR A 168 13.47 2.89 4.38
N PHE A 169 12.33 2.93 3.68
CA PHE A 169 11.97 1.88 2.73
C PHE A 169 12.93 1.83 1.52
N GLU A 170 13.36 2.99 0.98
CA GLU A 170 14.36 3.03 -0.09
C GLU A 170 15.74 2.51 0.38
N GLU A 171 16.14 2.77 1.63
CA GLU A 171 17.34 2.16 2.21
C GLU A 171 17.24 0.63 2.25
N TYR A 172 16.08 0.10 2.67
CA TYR A 172 15.81 -1.33 2.68
C TYR A 172 15.90 -1.96 1.28
N ILE A 173 15.31 -1.29 0.27
CA ILE A 173 15.40 -1.72 -1.14
C ILE A 173 16.86 -1.73 -1.60
N LYS A 174 17.62 -0.68 -1.29
CA LYS A 174 19.05 -0.58 -1.64
C LYS A 174 19.87 -1.70 -0.99
N ASP A 175 19.50 -2.11 0.22
CA ASP A 175 20.15 -3.22 0.91
C ASP A 175 19.81 -4.60 0.33
N ALA A 176 18.83 -4.72 -0.58
CA ALA A 176 18.42 -5.98 -1.19
C ALA A 176 18.16 -7.07 -0.12
N SER A 177 17.36 -6.68 0.89
CA SER A 177 17.11 -7.44 2.10
C SER A 177 15.80 -8.23 2.12
N SER A 178 14.98 -8.12 1.06
CA SER A 178 13.75 -8.90 0.93
C SER A 178 14.06 -10.37 0.73
N ASP A 179 13.23 -11.22 1.31
CA ASP A 179 13.23 -12.65 1.05
C ASP A 179 12.32 -12.97 -0.13
N GLU A 180 12.34 -14.21 -0.60
CA GLU A 180 11.41 -14.65 -1.64
C GLU A 180 10.00 -14.83 -1.07
N VAL A 181 8.98 -14.37 -1.82
CA VAL A 181 7.62 -14.89 -1.66
C VAL A 181 7.56 -16.27 -2.28
N LEU A 182 7.37 -17.31 -1.45
CA LEU A 182 7.68 -18.70 -1.80
C LEU A 182 7.07 -19.14 -3.14
N GLY A 183 7.94 -19.57 -4.06
CA GLY A 183 7.57 -20.10 -5.38
C GLY A 183 7.53 -19.05 -6.50
N SER A 184 7.68 -17.76 -6.17
CA SER A 184 7.69 -16.68 -7.16
C SER A 184 8.89 -16.75 -8.10
N ILE A 185 10.11 -17.03 -7.60
CA ILE A 185 11.31 -17.09 -8.44
C ILE A 185 11.24 -18.30 -9.37
N GLU A 186 10.79 -19.45 -8.87
CA GLU A 186 10.59 -20.65 -9.68
C GLU A 186 9.54 -20.42 -10.78
N PHE A 187 8.44 -19.74 -10.45
CA PHE A 187 7.43 -19.37 -11.43
C PHE A 187 7.97 -18.42 -12.51
N ILE A 188 8.76 -17.40 -12.13
CA ILE A 188 9.39 -16.49 -13.09
C ILE A 188 10.26 -17.27 -14.08
N LYS A 189 11.12 -18.17 -13.58
CA LYS A 189 11.95 -19.03 -14.42
C LYS A 189 11.12 -19.93 -15.33
N TYR A 190 9.99 -20.45 -14.82
CA TYR A 190 9.06 -21.25 -15.61
C TYR A 190 8.51 -20.47 -16.81
N VAL A 191 8.03 -19.24 -16.60
CA VAL A 191 7.53 -18.37 -17.67
C VAL A 191 8.59 -18.15 -18.76
N TRP A 192 9.81 -17.79 -18.36
CA TRP A 192 10.94 -17.62 -19.30
C TRP A 192 11.29 -18.90 -20.05
N SER A 193 11.27 -20.06 -19.39
CA SER A 193 11.56 -21.35 -20.01
C SER A 193 10.54 -21.76 -21.09
N LYS A 194 9.35 -21.15 -21.06
CA LYS A 194 8.24 -21.40 -21.99
C LYS A 194 8.11 -20.34 -23.08
N GLY A 195 9.07 -19.43 -23.19
CA GLY A 195 9.07 -18.35 -24.18
C GLY A 195 8.08 -17.21 -23.86
N GLY A 196 7.66 -17.10 -22.61
CA GLY A 196 7.02 -15.89 -22.09
C GLY A 196 8.02 -14.95 -21.43
N ILE A 197 7.54 -13.75 -21.11
CA ILE A 197 8.32 -12.72 -20.44
C ILE A 197 7.62 -12.35 -19.13
N VAL A 198 8.39 -12.22 -18.06
CA VAL A 198 7.91 -11.55 -16.84
C VAL A 198 8.31 -10.08 -16.90
N MET A 199 7.32 -9.21 -16.70
CA MET A 199 7.53 -7.77 -16.48
C MET A 199 7.09 -7.40 -15.06
N PHE A 200 7.89 -6.61 -14.36
CA PHE A 200 7.63 -6.18 -12.99
C PHE A 200 6.87 -4.85 -12.97
N ASN A 201 5.61 -4.87 -12.55
CA ASN A 201 4.74 -3.69 -12.45
C ASN A 201 4.57 -3.25 -10.99
N SER A 202 5.53 -2.48 -10.49
CA SER A 202 5.63 -2.13 -9.07
C SER A 202 5.39 -0.64 -8.80
N ASN A 203 4.95 -0.31 -7.58
CA ASN A 203 4.89 1.06 -7.09
C ASN A 203 6.20 1.58 -6.47
N ARG A 204 7.26 0.77 -6.42
CA ARG A 204 8.64 1.24 -6.24
C ARG A 204 8.98 2.31 -7.28
N LEU A 205 9.95 3.18 -7.01
CA LEU A 205 10.31 4.24 -7.95
C LEU A 205 11.22 3.72 -9.05
N GLN A 206 10.84 3.96 -10.31
CA GLN A 206 11.69 3.61 -11.46
C GLN A 206 13.07 4.26 -11.36
N LYS A 207 13.12 5.50 -10.85
CA LYS A 207 14.35 6.29 -10.79
C LYS A 207 15.40 5.76 -9.81
N THR A 208 14.98 5.20 -8.67
CA THR A 208 15.89 4.92 -7.54
C THR A 208 15.85 3.47 -7.08
N SER A 209 14.75 2.77 -7.31
CA SER A 209 14.51 1.45 -6.70
C SER A 209 14.87 0.27 -7.61
N VAL A 210 15.10 0.50 -8.92
CA VAL A 210 15.35 -0.57 -9.91
C VAL A 210 16.59 -1.39 -9.56
N ASP A 211 17.74 -0.76 -9.29
CA ASP A 211 18.99 -1.47 -9.05
C ASP A 211 18.96 -2.28 -7.75
N GLY A 212 18.33 -1.75 -6.70
CA GLY A 212 18.13 -2.48 -5.44
C GLY A 212 17.21 -3.69 -5.63
N SER A 213 16.10 -3.51 -6.35
CA SER A 213 15.15 -4.57 -6.67
C SER A 213 15.79 -5.67 -7.53
N ARG A 214 16.53 -5.28 -8.58
CA ARG A 214 17.26 -6.20 -9.46
C ARG A 214 18.27 -7.03 -8.67
N ARG A 215 19.12 -6.40 -7.85
CA ARG A 215 20.07 -7.11 -6.99
C ARG A 215 19.37 -8.09 -6.06
N ASN A 216 18.22 -7.72 -5.51
CA ASN A 216 17.47 -8.60 -4.62
C ASN A 216 16.96 -9.84 -5.37
N LEU A 217 16.39 -9.67 -6.57
CA LEU A 217 15.91 -10.78 -7.39
C LEU A 217 17.06 -11.72 -7.78
N ILE A 218 18.21 -11.18 -8.20
CA ILE A 218 19.39 -11.97 -8.55
C ILE A 218 19.93 -12.74 -7.34
N LYS A 219 20.01 -12.08 -6.17
CA LYS A 219 20.42 -12.71 -4.90
C LYS A 219 19.50 -13.88 -4.50
N LEU A 220 18.21 -13.78 -4.81
CA LEU A 220 17.23 -14.84 -4.57
C LEU A 220 17.26 -15.94 -5.66
N GLY A 221 18.16 -15.83 -6.64
CA GLY A 221 18.43 -16.86 -7.62
C GLY A 221 17.83 -16.61 -8.99
N LEU A 222 17.25 -15.45 -9.28
CA LEU A 222 16.88 -15.08 -10.66
C LEU A 222 18.14 -14.86 -11.50
N GLU A 223 18.24 -15.50 -12.66
CA GLU A 223 19.38 -15.29 -13.56
C GLU A 223 19.39 -13.86 -14.11
N GLU A 224 20.57 -13.22 -14.19
CA GLU A 224 20.70 -11.81 -14.60
C GLU A 224 20.07 -11.51 -15.97
N LYS A 225 20.14 -12.47 -16.90
CA LYS A 225 19.55 -12.36 -18.24
C LYS A 225 18.03 -12.18 -18.25
N TYR A 226 17.35 -12.55 -17.16
CA TYR A 226 15.90 -12.40 -16.98
C TYR A 226 15.51 -11.10 -16.27
N ALA A 227 16.48 -10.26 -15.91
CA ALA A 227 16.24 -8.96 -15.28
C ALA A 227 16.89 -7.76 -16.03
N PRO A 228 16.77 -7.67 -17.39
CA PRO A 228 17.22 -6.49 -18.11
C PRO A 228 16.38 -5.25 -17.76
N ASP A 229 16.85 -4.05 -18.06
CA ASP A 229 16.14 -2.81 -17.70
C ASP A 229 14.68 -2.77 -18.17
N TRP A 230 14.42 -3.30 -19.38
CA TRP A 230 13.13 -3.20 -20.05
C TRP A 230 12.01 -4.07 -19.44
N VAL A 231 12.33 -4.95 -18.49
CA VAL A 231 11.30 -5.69 -17.75
C VAL A 231 10.79 -4.92 -16.52
N PHE A 232 11.42 -3.80 -16.13
CA PHE A 232 11.00 -3.01 -14.97
C PHE A 232 10.07 -1.87 -15.39
N TRP A 233 8.79 -2.04 -15.07
CA TRP A 233 7.71 -1.09 -15.30
C TRP A 233 7.23 -0.51 -13.98
N MET A 234 8.08 0.26 -13.31
CA MET A 234 7.80 0.78 -11.98
C MET A 234 7.16 2.17 -12.02
N LYS A 235 6.74 2.68 -10.84
CA LYS A 235 6.14 4.00 -10.72
C LYS A 235 7.06 5.07 -11.28
N GLY A 236 6.51 5.85 -12.21
CA GLY A 236 7.16 7.03 -12.78
C GLY A 236 7.90 6.78 -14.09
N VAL A 237 7.84 5.59 -14.70
CA VAL A 237 8.29 5.38 -16.10
C VAL A 237 7.68 6.39 -17.06
N ASP A 238 8.39 6.79 -18.11
CA ASP A 238 7.82 7.67 -19.15
C ASP A 238 7.15 6.86 -20.26
N LEU A 239 5.82 6.75 -20.21
CA LEU A 239 5.04 5.99 -21.19
C LEU A 239 5.03 6.60 -22.61
N ASN A 240 5.45 7.86 -22.75
CA ASN A 240 5.57 8.52 -24.06
C ASN A 240 6.97 8.38 -24.66
N SER A 241 7.94 7.89 -23.88
CA SER A 241 9.28 7.63 -24.35
C SER A 241 9.35 6.32 -25.16
N PRO A 242 10.17 6.23 -26.22
CA PRO A 242 10.44 4.96 -26.89
C PRO A 242 11.13 3.92 -25.99
N MET A 243 11.74 4.36 -24.87
CA MET A 243 12.32 3.49 -23.84
C MET A 243 11.81 3.92 -22.46
N PRO A 244 10.58 3.55 -22.06
CA PRO A 244 9.96 4.01 -20.82
C PRO A 244 10.76 3.67 -19.56
N TRP A 245 11.45 2.52 -19.56
CA TRP A 245 12.25 2.06 -18.43
C TRP A 245 13.52 2.88 -18.19
N LYS A 246 13.97 3.69 -19.17
CA LYS A 246 15.15 4.58 -19.04
C LYS A 246 14.80 6.02 -18.69
N ASN A 247 13.53 6.38 -18.79
CA ASN A 247 13.07 7.75 -18.64
C ASN A 247 11.98 7.81 -17.59
N THR A 248 11.85 8.96 -16.93
CA THR A 248 10.80 9.12 -15.92
C THR A 248 9.99 10.37 -16.17
N SER A 249 8.66 10.22 -16.23
CA SER A 249 7.73 11.33 -16.37
C SER A 249 6.55 11.13 -15.41
N GLY A 250 6.32 12.09 -14.52
CA GLY A 250 5.09 12.21 -13.74
C GLY A 250 4.55 10.95 -13.06
N GLY A 251 3.26 10.96 -12.69
CA GLY A 251 2.59 9.82 -12.08
C GLY A 251 1.86 9.00 -13.13
N ASN A 252 2.14 7.70 -13.18
CA ASN A 252 1.33 6.69 -13.86
C ASN A 252 0.92 5.60 -12.87
N ASN A 253 -0.19 4.94 -13.18
CA ASN A 253 -0.74 3.85 -12.40
C ASN A 253 -0.41 2.48 -13.01
N LYS A 254 -0.77 1.39 -12.32
CA LYS A 254 -0.41 0.03 -12.78
C LYS A 254 -1.12 -0.31 -14.08
N GLU A 255 -2.40 0.03 -14.20
CA GLU A 255 -3.22 -0.29 -15.36
C GLU A 255 -2.77 0.46 -16.62
N GLU A 256 -2.32 1.72 -16.50
CA GLU A 256 -1.74 2.50 -17.59
C GLU A 256 -0.46 1.88 -18.14
N ARG A 257 0.44 1.40 -17.26
CA ARG A 257 1.67 0.72 -17.67
C ARG A 257 1.37 -0.57 -18.42
N MET A 258 0.42 -1.36 -17.95
CA MET A 258 -0.01 -2.60 -18.63
C MET A 258 -0.68 -2.30 -19.98
N ASN A 259 -1.56 -1.30 -20.02
CA ASN A 259 -2.22 -0.90 -21.26
C ASN A 259 -1.20 -0.43 -22.30
N ALA A 260 -0.20 0.37 -21.92
CA ALA A 260 0.87 0.79 -22.83
C ALA A 260 1.66 -0.39 -23.41
N VAL A 261 2.02 -1.38 -22.58
CA VAL A 261 2.69 -2.61 -23.06
C VAL A 261 1.82 -3.37 -24.06
N ASN A 262 0.51 -3.43 -23.82
CA ASN A 262 -0.43 -4.13 -24.69
C ASN A 262 -0.72 -3.38 -26.00
N THR A 263 -0.70 -2.05 -26.02
CA THR A 263 -1.13 -1.28 -27.20
C THR A 263 0.00 -0.94 -28.15
N ASN A 264 1.22 -0.78 -27.63
CA ASN A 264 2.34 -0.22 -28.38
C ASN A 264 3.28 -1.32 -28.89
N GLU A 265 4.03 -0.95 -29.92
CA GLU A 265 5.20 -1.71 -30.38
C GLU A 265 6.45 -1.08 -29.76
N TRP A 266 7.30 -1.89 -29.15
CA TRP A 266 8.47 -1.42 -28.40
C TRP A 266 9.75 -1.90 -29.05
N GLU A 267 10.69 -0.98 -29.24
CA GLU A 267 12.02 -1.33 -29.75
C GLU A 267 12.93 -1.76 -28.60
N ILE A 268 13.26 -3.05 -28.56
CA ILE A 268 14.15 -3.66 -27.57
C ILE A 268 15.31 -4.28 -28.35
N ASP A 269 16.52 -3.77 -28.11
CA ASP A 269 17.75 -4.23 -28.77
C ASP A 269 17.63 -4.28 -30.31
N GLY A 270 16.97 -3.26 -30.90
CA GLY A 270 16.75 -3.14 -32.34
C GLY A 270 15.60 -3.98 -32.90
N VAL A 271 14.87 -4.71 -32.06
CA VAL A 271 13.70 -5.51 -32.43
C VAL A 271 12.44 -4.79 -31.99
N LYS A 272 11.55 -4.51 -32.94
CA LYS A 272 10.25 -3.89 -32.65
C LYS A 272 9.22 -4.95 -32.29
N ALA A 273 9.12 -5.25 -31.01
CA ALA A 273 8.29 -6.32 -30.48
C ALA A 273 6.91 -5.82 -30.03
N LYS A 274 5.89 -6.66 -30.20
CA LYS A 274 4.54 -6.45 -29.67
C LYS A 274 4.28 -7.44 -28.54
N PHE A 275 3.60 -6.98 -27.49
CA PHE A 275 3.36 -7.77 -26.29
C PHE A 275 1.87 -7.90 -25.99
N ARG A 276 1.51 -9.00 -25.33
CA ARG A 276 0.18 -9.21 -24.75
C ARG A 276 0.30 -9.72 -23.34
N THR A 277 -0.29 -8.99 -22.41
CA THR A 277 -0.43 -9.44 -21.03
C THR A 277 -1.49 -10.53 -20.99
N ILE A 278 -1.04 -11.76 -20.71
CA ILE A 278 -1.91 -12.92 -20.60
C ILE A 278 -2.11 -13.36 -19.14
N MET A 279 -1.35 -12.78 -18.22
CA MET A 279 -1.51 -13.01 -16.79
C MET A 279 -1.06 -11.79 -15.97
N ARG A 280 -1.81 -11.48 -14.91
CA ARG A 280 -1.45 -10.51 -13.87
C ARG A 280 -1.33 -11.24 -12.53
N ILE A 281 -0.30 -10.95 -11.75
CA ILE A 281 -0.09 -11.52 -10.42
C ILE A 281 0.18 -10.39 -9.43
N GLY A 282 -0.53 -10.42 -8.29
CA GLY A 282 -0.45 -9.38 -7.27
C GLY A 282 -1.08 -9.79 -5.95
N ASP A 283 -0.75 -9.10 -4.87
CA ASP A 283 -1.29 -9.25 -3.52
C ASP A 283 -2.28 -8.14 -3.14
N ASP A 284 -2.34 -7.06 -3.92
CA ASP A 284 -3.36 -6.00 -3.81
C ASP A 284 -4.35 -6.09 -4.98
N ILE A 285 -5.64 -5.87 -4.72
CA ILE A 285 -6.67 -5.80 -5.78
C ILE A 285 -6.35 -4.71 -6.83
N ASN A 286 -5.60 -3.69 -6.43
CA ASN A 286 -5.10 -2.62 -7.30
C ASN A 286 -4.07 -3.11 -8.34
N ASP A 287 -3.50 -4.30 -8.18
CA ASP A 287 -2.52 -4.84 -9.13
C ASP A 287 -3.18 -5.29 -10.43
N PHE A 288 -4.49 -5.52 -10.38
CA PHE A 288 -5.26 -5.97 -11.52
C PHE A 288 -5.85 -4.79 -12.29
N ASN A 289 -6.65 -3.92 -11.68
CA ASN A 289 -7.31 -2.81 -12.40
C ASN A 289 -7.46 -1.57 -11.52
N ASP A 290 -6.36 -0.83 -11.31
CA ASP A 290 -6.35 0.33 -10.41
C ASP A 290 -7.06 1.58 -10.92
N ASN A 291 -7.43 1.67 -12.21
CA ASN A 291 -8.37 2.69 -12.66
C ASN A 291 -9.74 2.51 -12.01
N PHE A 292 -10.18 1.26 -11.83
CA PHE A 292 -11.44 0.94 -11.18
C PHE A 292 -11.30 0.93 -9.65
N THR A 293 -10.37 0.13 -9.12
CA THR A 293 -10.37 -0.22 -7.68
C THR A 293 -10.01 0.95 -6.78
N LYS A 294 -9.07 1.83 -7.17
CA LYS A 294 -8.70 3.01 -6.36
C LYS A 294 -9.81 4.07 -6.26
N ASN A 295 -10.75 4.05 -7.19
CA ASN A 295 -11.83 5.04 -7.28
C ASN A 295 -13.16 4.52 -6.72
N ASN A 296 -13.18 3.31 -6.16
CA ASN A 296 -14.39 2.65 -5.68
C ASN A 296 -14.21 2.11 -4.27
N ASN A 297 -15.33 2.00 -3.53
CA ASN A 297 -15.32 1.42 -2.19
C ASN A 297 -15.31 -0.12 -2.22
N ALA A 298 -15.06 -0.73 -1.06
CA ALA A 298 -14.98 -2.18 -0.92
C ALA A 298 -16.26 -2.91 -1.35
N GLN A 299 -17.45 -2.34 -1.13
CA GLN A 299 -18.72 -2.96 -1.54
C GLN A 299 -18.84 -3.01 -3.07
N SER A 300 -18.53 -1.91 -3.76
CA SER A 300 -18.52 -1.85 -5.22
C SER A 300 -17.51 -2.83 -5.81
N ILE A 301 -16.30 -2.90 -5.25
CA ILE A 301 -15.27 -3.85 -5.68
C ILE A 301 -15.73 -5.30 -5.50
N LYS A 302 -16.28 -5.65 -4.33
CA LYS A 302 -16.83 -6.99 -4.07
C LYS A 302 -17.94 -7.36 -5.05
N ALA A 303 -18.79 -6.41 -5.42
CA ALA A 303 -19.86 -6.63 -6.39
C ALA A 303 -19.30 -6.91 -7.81
N GLU A 304 -18.20 -6.29 -8.20
CA GLU A 304 -17.53 -6.58 -9.48
C GLU A 304 -16.77 -7.91 -9.48
N VAL A 305 -16.22 -8.35 -8.34
CA VAL A 305 -15.45 -9.61 -8.24
C VAL A 305 -16.36 -10.85 -8.26
N LYS A 306 -17.62 -10.75 -7.87
CA LYS A 306 -18.45 -11.94 -7.63
C LYS A 306 -18.87 -12.68 -8.92
N ASP A 307 -19.61 -12.01 -9.80
CA ASP A 307 -20.27 -12.66 -10.95
C ASP A 307 -20.10 -11.88 -12.27
N LYS A 308 -19.26 -10.84 -12.28
CA LYS A 308 -19.04 -9.96 -13.44
C LYS A 308 -17.74 -10.32 -14.18
N PRO A 309 -17.52 -9.79 -15.41
CA PRO A 309 -16.32 -10.09 -16.19
C PRO A 309 -15.01 -9.90 -15.41
N PHE A 310 -14.92 -8.88 -14.53
CA PHE A 310 -13.75 -8.68 -13.67
C PHE A 310 -13.46 -9.87 -12.75
N GLY A 311 -14.49 -10.34 -12.05
CA GLY A 311 -14.42 -11.53 -11.21
C GLY A 311 -14.00 -12.81 -11.94
N LYS A 312 -14.52 -13.01 -13.15
CA LYS A 312 -14.25 -14.20 -13.97
C LYS A 312 -12.77 -14.35 -14.36
N LEU A 313 -11.98 -13.29 -14.26
CA LEU A 313 -10.56 -13.33 -14.60
C LEU A 313 -9.69 -13.89 -13.46
N PHE A 314 -10.17 -13.89 -12.21
CA PHE A 314 -9.44 -14.48 -11.08
C PHE A 314 -9.37 -16.00 -11.19
N GLY A 315 -8.17 -16.54 -11.40
CA GLY A 315 -7.94 -17.96 -11.65
C GLY A 315 -8.51 -18.45 -12.98
N ASN A 316 -8.73 -17.54 -13.95
CA ASN A 316 -9.30 -17.90 -15.24
C ASN A 316 -8.43 -18.91 -15.98
N SER A 317 -9.03 -20.03 -16.39
CA SER A 317 -8.42 -21.04 -17.26
C SER A 317 -9.22 -21.26 -18.55
N ASN A 318 -10.14 -20.35 -18.89
CA ASN A 318 -11.00 -20.42 -20.06
C ASN A 318 -10.63 -19.29 -21.05
N LEU A 319 -10.29 -19.66 -22.28
CA LEU A 319 -9.90 -18.73 -23.35
C LEU A 319 -11.08 -17.96 -23.96
N GLU A 320 -12.31 -18.24 -23.54
CA GLU A 320 -13.49 -17.43 -23.87
C GLU A 320 -13.63 -16.22 -22.94
N ASN A 321 -13.06 -16.28 -21.72
CA ASN A 321 -13.06 -15.13 -20.82
C ASN A 321 -11.98 -14.14 -21.27
N LYS A 322 -12.42 -13.04 -21.90
CA LYS A 322 -11.51 -12.04 -22.46
C LYS A 322 -11.02 -11.05 -21.41
N SER A 323 -9.79 -10.56 -21.62
CA SER A 323 -9.20 -9.47 -20.84
C SER A 323 -10.10 -8.24 -20.87
N ILE A 324 -10.07 -7.49 -19.78
CA ILE A 324 -10.81 -6.24 -19.65
C ILE A 324 -9.86 -5.10 -19.25
N TYR A 325 -10.33 -3.90 -19.50
CA TYR A 325 -9.71 -2.64 -19.10
C TYR A 325 -10.80 -1.70 -18.59
N PHE A 326 -10.57 -1.01 -17.49
CA PHE A 326 -11.50 0.01 -17.03
C PHE A 326 -11.12 1.37 -17.61
N ASN A 327 -11.96 1.89 -18.50
CA ASN A 327 -11.74 3.20 -19.09
C ASN A 327 -12.18 4.30 -18.10
N PRO A 328 -11.25 5.14 -17.58
CA PRO A 328 -11.59 6.15 -16.58
C PRO A 328 -12.40 7.32 -17.16
N THR A 329 -12.34 7.56 -18.47
CA THR A 329 -13.09 8.61 -19.17
C THR A 329 -14.56 8.22 -19.31
N THR A 330 -14.85 7.02 -19.80
CA THR A 330 -16.23 6.53 -19.97
C THR A 330 -16.79 5.89 -18.71
N LYS A 331 -15.93 5.59 -17.72
CA LYS A 331 -16.24 4.87 -16.47
C LYS A 331 -16.89 3.51 -16.71
N SER A 332 -16.39 2.78 -17.70
CA SER A 332 -16.92 1.49 -18.11
C SER A 332 -15.82 0.47 -18.38
N TRP A 333 -16.14 -0.81 -18.20
CA TRP A 333 -15.29 -1.91 -18.64
C TRP A 333 -15.32 -2.03 -20.17
N GLU A 334 -14.13 -2.10 -20.77
CA GLU A 334 -13.91 -2.44 -22.17
C GLU A 334 -13.35 -3.85 -22.26
N THR A 335 -13.88 -4.64 -23.20
CA THR A 335 -13.40 -6.00 -23.46
C THR A 335 -12.33 -5.98 -24.55
N LYS A 336 -11.23 -6.69 -24.34
CA LYS A 336 -10.16 -6.89 -25.32
C LYS A 336 -10.38 -8.18 -26.12
N ASN A 337 -9.62 -8.38 -27.19
CA ASN A 337 -9.79 -9.55 -28.07
C ASN A 337 -8.95 -10.78 -27.68
N TRP A 338 -8.13 -10.69 -26.62
CA TRP A 338 -7.41 -11.83 -26.04
C TRP A 338 -7.90 -12.12 -24.62
N SER A 339 -7.56 -13.28 -24.10
CA SER A 339 -7.82 -13.75 -22.74
C SER A 339 -6.65 -13.53 -21.80
N GLU A 340 -6.99 -13.38 -20.53
CA GLU A 340 -6.05 -13.09 -19.46
C GLU A 340 -6.49 -13.82 -18.19
N SER A 341 -5.55 -14.03 -17.27
CA SER A 341 -5.83 -14.59 -15.95
C SER A 341 -5.23 -13.73 -14.84
N TYR A 342 -5.96 -13.57 -13.74
CA TYR A 342 -5.53 -12.87 -12.54
C TYR A 342 -5.22 -13.88 -11.45
N ILE A 343 -3.99 -13.86 -10.93
CA ILE A 343 -3.57 -14.69 -9.80
C ILE A 343 -3.40 -13.77 -8.59
N PHE A 344 -4.28 -13.93 -7.61
CA PHE A 344 -4.21 -13.18 -6.37
C PHE A 344 -3.40 -13.94 -5.33
N ILE A 345 -2.35 -13.32 -4.80
CA ILE A 345 -1.55 -13.85 -3.70
C ILE A 345 -2.20 -13.38 -2.39
N SER A 346 -3.17 -14.15 -1.91
CA SER A 346 -3.94 -13.78 -0.72
C SER A 346 -3.20 -14.07 0.59
N GLY A 347 -3.57 -13.34 1.64
CA GLY A 347 -3.27 -13.72 3.02
C GLY A 347 -4.52 -13.86 3.90
N ASN A 348 -4.53 -14.83 4.83
CA ASN A 348 -5.58 -15.00 5.83
C ASN A 348 -5.02 -15.16 7.24
N ALA A 349 -5.04 -14.09 8.03
CA ALA A 349 -4.54 -14.06 9.40
C ALA A 349 -5.55 -14.46 10.48
N SER A 350 -6.81 -14.75 10.13
CA SER A 350 -7.92 -14.73 11.10
C SER A 350 -8.05 -15.99 11.97
N TYR A 351 -7.57 -17.16 11.52
CA TYR A 351 -7.69 -18.42 12.27
C TYR A 351 -6.50 -19.37 11.99
N GLY A 352 -6.15 -20.23 12.95
CA GLY A 352 -5.36 -21.44 12.66
C GLY A 352 -4.37 -21.92 13.73
N GLY A 353 -3.81 -23.11 13.48
CA GLY A 353 -2.78 -23.73 14.32
C GLY A 353 -1.38 -23.13 14.18
N TRP A 354 -1.17 -22.18 13.26
CA TRP A 354 0.10 -21.48 13.06
C TRP A 354 0.56 -20.74 14.33
N ILE A 355 -0.38 -20.24 15.14
CA ILE A 355 -0.09 -19.60 16.43
C ILE A 355 0.66 -20.55 17.37
N LYS A 356 0.24 -21.83 17.43
CA LYS A 356 0.93 -22.86 18.22
C LYS A 356 2.31 -23.22 17.66
N GLN A 357 2.49 -23.15 16.34
CA GLN A 357 3.79 -23.39 15.70
C GLN A 357 4.83 -22.35 16.11
N LEU A 358 4.40 -21.15 16.51
CA LEU A 358 5.30 -20.13 17.07
C LEU A 358 5.67 -20.35 18.54
N GLY A 359 5.19 -21.44 19.16
CA GLY A 359 5.45 -21.76 20.56
C GLY A 359 4.55 -21.04 21.55
N PHE A 360 3.52 -20.31 21.08
CA PHE A 360 2.56 -19.66 21.97
C PHE A 360 1.68 -20.70 22.67
N LYS A 361 1.53 -20.54 23.99
CA LYS A 361 0.88 -21.53 24.87
C LYS A 361 -0.61 -21.71 24.57
N ASN A 362 -1.27 -20.67 24.06
CA ASN A 362 -2.69 -20.65 23.73
C ASN A 362 -2.91 -20.26 22.27
N HIS A 363 -4.12 -20.43 21.74
CA HIS A 363 -4.53 -19.88 20.44
C HIS A 363 -4.68 -18.34 20.45
N ALA A 364 -4.14 -17.70 21.49
CA ALA A 364 -4.02 -16.27 21.67
C ALA A 364 -2.63 -16.00 22.28
N TYR A 365 -2.02 -14.89 21.89
CA TYR A 365 -0.78 -14.38 22.44
C TYR A 365 -1.01 -12.95 22.93
N SER A 366 -0.27 -12.54 23.94
CA SER A 366 -0.21 -11.15 24.38
C SER A 366 0.48 -10.29 23.32
N ALA A 367 0.19 -8.99 23.31
CA ALA A 367 0.88 -8.06 22.42
C ALA A 367 2.41 -8.14 22.59
N GLN A 368 2.89 -8.34 23.82
CA GLN A 368 4.32 -8.48 24.12
C GLN A 368 4.94 -9.74 23.49
N GLU A 369 4.30 -10.90 23.63
CA GLU A 369 4.78 -12.13 22.98
C GLU A 369 4.84 -11.97 21.46
N GLY A 370 3.88 -11.25 20.89
CA GLY A 370 3.90 -10.92 19.46
C GLY A 370 5.03 -9.97 19.09
N PHE A 371 5.27 -8.93 19.89
CA PHE A 371 6.38 -7.99 19.72
C PHE A 371 7.73 -8.71 19.75
N ASP A 372 7.95 -9.55 20.77
CA ASP A 372 9.18 -10.31 20.96
C ASP A 372 9.44 -11.21 19.76
N LYS A 373 8.38 -11.87 19.25
CA LYS A 373 8.50 -12.75 18.10
C LYS A 373 8.82 -12.00 16.79
N LEU A 374 8.24 -10.83 16.57
CA LEU A 374 8.57 -10.00 15.39
C LEU A 374 10.02 -9.47 15.42
N ASN A 375 10.58 -9.22 16.61
CA ASN A 375 11.99 -8.81 16.73
C ASN A 375 12.97 -9.87 16.20
N GLU A 376 12.59 -11.15 16.15
CA GLU A 376 13.41 -12.21 15.56
C GLU A 376 13.51 -12.12 14.02
N TYR A 377 12.56 -11.42 13.36
CA TYR A 377 12.48 -11.33 11.91
C TYR A 377 12.29 -9.87 11.47
N LEU A 378 13.36 -9.10 11.68
CA LEU A 378 13.37 -7.66 11.55
C LEU A 378 14.57 -7.21 10.73
N TRP A 379 14.37 -6.27 9.80
CA TRP A 379 15.48 -5.51 9.21
C TRP A 379 15.68 -4.21 9.98
N VAL A 380 16.94 -3.86 10.26
CA VAL A 380 17.30 -2.62 10.96
C VAL A 380 18.16 -1.77 10.04
N PRO A 381 17.84 -0.48 9.84
CA PRO A 381 18.64 0.42 9.02
C PRO A 381 20.09 0.48 9.51
N LYS A 382 21.06 0.40 8.60
CA LYS A 382 22.50 0.42 8.93
C LYS A 382 22.92 1.63 9.76
N ALA A 383 22.26 2.78 9.57
CA ALA A 383 22.53 3.99 10.35
C ALA A 383 22.25 3.83 11.86
N LYS A 384 21.39 2.88 12.25
CA LYS A 384 21.05 2.59 13.65
C LYS A 384 21.87 1.45 14.27
N ASN A 385 22.65 0.70 13.49
CA ASN A 385 23.55 -0.36 13.99
C ASN A 385 24.88 0.18 14.60
N LYS A 386 25.00 1.50 14.80
CA LYS A 386 26.21 2.16 15.32
C LYS A 386 26.08 2.67 16.77
N ILE A 387 25.09 2.20 17.52
CA ILE A 387 24.89 2.56 18.93
C ILE A 387 25.11 1.33 19.81
#